data_AF-A0A919S387-F1
#
_entry.id   AF-A0A919S387-F1
#
_cell.length_a   1.000
_cell.length_b   1.000
_cell.length_c   1.000
_cell.angle_alpha   90.00
_cell.angle_beta   90.00
_cell.angle_gamma   90.00
#
_symmetry.space_group_name_H-M   'P 1'
#
loop_
_entity.id
_entity.type
_entity.pdbx_description
1 polymer ?
#
loop_
_entity_poly.entity_id
_entity_poly.type
_entity_poly.pdbx_seq_one_letter_code
_entity_poly.pdbx_strand_id
1 'polypeptide(L)'
;MNSILKLWKKYSYLLLITFLIAGLFDFRIGLIATICMIAPIIVALFKGRFWCGNVCPRGNFYDNLVSKFSNKKKVPPFLKSLYFRILVTVIMLTVFTTGMVKNWGNLYGMGFVIYRLIVVTTIIGLVLSLFYNERTWCNFCPMGSIAALVSKFKNKKNEDKLLKVNTTCVSCKICEKNCPMGIAPYEYKENSISHPDCIQCSRCVYKCPKKSIGYDNNIITKIDKVQNLNK
;
A
#
# COMPACT_ATOMS: atom_id res chain seq x y z
N MET A 1 5.24 10.26 -15.30
CA MET A 1 4.17 10.04 -14.30
C MET A 1 3.11 11.12 -14.51
N ASN A 2 1.87 10.74 -14.81
CA ASN A 2 0.78 11.66 -15.20
C ASN A 2 0.50 12.67 -14.08
N SER A 3 0.22 13.93 -14.43
CA SER A 3 -0.03 15.04 -13.48
C SER A 3 -1.17 14.72 -12.49
N ILE A 4 -2.19 14.00 -12.96
CA ILE A 4 -3.32 13.49 -12.14
C ILE A 4 -2.84 12.60 -11.00
N LEU A 5 -1.91 11.67 -11.25
CA LEU A 5 -1.45 10.72 -10.25
C LEU A 5 -0.56 11.40 -9.19
N LYS A 6 0.16 12.47 -9.58
CA LYS A 6 0.90 13.33 -8.64
C LYS A 6 -0.05 14.09 -7.71
N LEU A 7 -1.11 14.69 -8.27
CA LEU A 7 -2.14 15.39 -7.48
C LEU A 7 -2.86 14.44 -6.52
N TRP A 8 -3.23 13.24 -7.00
CA TRP A 8 -3.85 12.21 -6.18
C TRP A 8 -2.95 11.80 -5.02
N LYS A 9 -1.67 11.49 -5.28
CA LYS A 9 -0.70 11.20 -4.23
C LYS A 9 -0.50 12.35 -3.26
N LYS A 10 -0.74 13.60 -3.66
CA LYS A 10 -0.65 14.74 -2.74
C LYS A 10 -1.90 14.87 -1.87
N TYR A 11 -3.10 14.76 -2.43
CA TYR A 11 -4.35 15.15 -1.73
C TYR A 11 -5.25 13.99 -1.30
N SER A 12 -4.99 12.74 -1.70
CA SER A 12 -5.88 11.60 -1.40
C SER A 12 -6.05 11.31 0.11
N TYR A 13 -5.19 11.82 0.98
CA TYR A 13 -5.39 11.72 2.43
C TYR A 13 -6.61 12.53 2.92
N LEU A 14 -6.98 13.63 2.22
CA LEU A 14 -8.17 14.42 2.55
C LEU A 14 -9.44 13.59 2.38
N LEU A 15 -9.49 12.69 1.39
CA LEU A 15 -10.61 11.77 1.19
C LEU A 15 -10.87 10.91 2.43
N LEU A 16 -9.79 10.40 3.06
CA LEU A 16 -9.91 9.63 4.30
C LEU A 16 -10.44 10.50 5.45
N ILE A 17 -9.88 11.72 5.62
CA ILE A 17 -10.27 12.64 6.70
C ILE A 17 -11.73 13.06 6.54
N THR A 18 -12.14 13.49 5.34
CA THR A 18 -13.53 13.85 5.03
C THR A 18 -14.46 12.66 5.25
N PHE A 19 -14.07 11.44 4.86
CA PHE A 19 -14.86 10.23 5.14
C PHE A 19 -15.02 9.95 6.63
N LEU A 20 -13.96 10.11 7.42
CA LEU A 20 -14.01 9.89 8.87
C LEU A 20 -14.90 10.91 9.58
N ILE A 21 -14.84 12.18 9.17
CA ILE A 21 -15.69 13.26 9.70
C ILE A 21 -17.13 13.07 9.25
N ALA A 22 -17.38 12.88 7.96
CA ALA A 22 -18.72 12.72 7.42
C ALA A 22 -19.43 11.47 7.98
N GLY A 23 -18.68 10.38 8.21
CA GLY A 23 -19.21 9.17 8.83
C GLY A 23 -19.61 9.33 10.30
N LEU A 24 -19.19 10.40 10.99
CA LEU A 24 -19.71 10.75 12.33
C LEU A 24 -21.11 11.38 12.25
N PHE A 25 -21.42 12.08 11.16
CA PHE A 25 -22.76 12.67 10.95
C PHE A 25 -23.73 11.65 10.37
N ASP A 26 -23.29 10.85 9.40
CA ASP A 26 -24.13 9.85 8.74
C ASP A 26 -23.35 8.55 8.43
N PHE A 27 -23.64 7.47 9.17
CA PHE A 27 -22.97 6.18 8.95
C PHE A 27 -23.28 5.54 7.59
N ARG A 28 -24.33 5.98 6.90
CA ARG A 28 -24.69 5.52 5.54
C ARG A 28 -23.58 5.79 4.53
N ILE A 29 -22.78 6.83 4.75
CA ILE A 29 -21.61 7.20 3.94
C ILE A 29 -20.57 6.06 3.97
N GLY A 30 -20.56 5.24 5.01
CA GLY A 30 -19.76 4.02 5.12
C GLY A 30 -19.92 3.07 3.92
N LEU A 31 -21.09 3.03 3.30
CA LEU A 31 -21.35 2.17 2.14
C LEU A 31 -20.51 2.57 0.92
N ILE A 32 -20.18 3.85 0.76
CA ILE A 32 -19.33 4.36 -0.33
C ILE A 32 -17.91 3.77 -0.22
N ALA A 33 -17.43 3.50 1.00
CA ALA A 33 -16.11 2.91 1.21
C ALA A 33 -16.00 1.45 0.71
N THR A 34 -17.12 0.79 0.40
CA THR A 34 -17.14 -0.53 -0.27
C THR A 34 -16.39 -0.49 -1.60
N ILE A 35 -16.54 0.60 -2.36
CA ILE A 35 -15.81 0.82 -3.62
C ILE A 35 -14.30 0.78 -3.37
N CYS A 36 -13.84 1.40 -2.28
CA CYS A 36 -12.43 1.43 -1.89
C CYS A 36 -11.90 0.06 -1.41
N MET A 37 -12.77 -0.85 -0.96
CA MET A 37 -12.40 -2.21 -0.57
C MET A 37 -12.30 -3.15 -1.77
N ILE A 38 -13.15 -2.96 -2.79
CA ILE A 38 -13.15 -3.78 -4.01
C ILE A 38 -12.02 -3.36 -4.96
N ALA A 39 -11.74 -2.06 -5.08
CA ALA A 39 -10.75 -1.53 -6.03
C ALA A 39 -9.32 -2.13 -5.90
N PRO A 40 -8.75 -2.37 -4.70
CA PRO A 40 -7.47 -3.05 -4.56
C PRO A 40 -7.45 -4.46 -5.17
N ILE A 41 -8.54 -5.21 -5.07
CA ILE A 41 -8.65 -6.58 -5.59
C ILE A 41 -8.65 -6.54 -7.12
N ILE A 42 -9.44 -5.64 -7.71
CA ILE A 42 -9.48 -5.45 -9.16
C ILE A 42 -8.10 -5.04 -9.68
N VAL A 43 -7.46 -4.04 -9.06
CA VAL A 43 -6.13 -3.58 -9.51
C VAL A 43 -5.05 -4.63 -9.28
N ALA A 44 -5.18 -5.46 -8.24
CA ALA A 44 -4.27 -6.57 -7.99
C ALA A 44 -4.24 -7.60 -9.13
N LEU A 45 -5.35 -7.79 -9.84
CA LEU A 45 -5.40 -8.65 -11.01
C LEU A 45 -4.54 -8.13 -12.18
N PHE A 46 -4.25 -6.84 -12.26
CA PHE A 46 -3.54 -6.24 -13.40
C PHE A 46 -2.13 -5.75 -13.08
N LYS A 47 -1.91 -5.21 -11.87
CA LYS A 47 -0.67 -4.55 -11.43
C LYS A 47 -0.29 -4.94 -10.00
N GLY A 48 -0.66 -6.13 -9.53
CA GLY A 48 -0.30 -6.62 -8.19
C GLY A 48 -0.64 -5.61 -7.08
N ARG A 49 0.25 -5.45 -6.10
CA ARG A 49 0.01 -4.56 -4.94
C ARG A 49 0.18 -3.05 -5.22
N PHE A 50 0.16 -2.61 -6.48
CA PHE A 50 0.30 -1.19 -6.87
C PHE A 50 -0.68 -0.24 -6.19
N TRP A 51 -1.93 -0.68 -5.94
CA TRP A 51 -2.97 0.13 -5.29
C TRP A 51 -2.52 0.66 -3.92
N CYS A 52 -1.94 -0.22 -3.09
CA CYS A 52 -1.50 0.11 -1.74
C CYS A 52 -0.38 1.17 -1.74
N GLY A 53 0.49 1.15 -2.74
CA GLY A 53 1.59 2.11 -2.88
C GLY A 53 1.18 3.47 -3.43
N ASN A 54 0.18 3.52 -4.31
CA ASN A 54 -0.01 4.67 -5.21
C ASN A 54 -1.39 5.32 -5.17
N VAL A 55 -2.44 4.59 -4.80
CA VAL A 55 -3.84 5.07 -4.92
C VAL A 55 -4.56 5.06 -3.57
N CYS A 56 -4.18 4.16 -2.66
CA CYS A 56 -4.83 3.98 -1.38
C CYS A 56 -4.82 5.28 -0.53
N PRO A 57 -6.00 5.86 -0.20
CA PRO A 57 -6.09 7.11 0.56
C PRO A 57 -5.51 6.95 1.98
N ARG A 58 -5.72 5.78 2.58
CA ARG A 58 -5.12 5.44 3.89
C ARG A 58 -3.60 5.33 3.83
N GLY A 59 -3.04 4.74 2.77
CA GLY A 59 -1.59 4.68 2.58
C GLY A 59 -0.97 6.07 2.44
N ASN A 60 -1.69 6.98 1.76
CA ASN A 60 -1.26 8.36 1.61
C ASN A 60 -1.32 9.16 2.92
N PHE A 61 -2.35 8.93 3.73
CA PHE A 61 -2.46 9.52 5.06
C PHE A 61 -1.24 9.20 5.94
N TYR A 62 -0.80 7.94 5.94
CA TYR A 62 0.43 7.55 6.63
C TYR A 62 1.68 8.21 6.05
N ASP A 63 1.79 8.29 4.73
CA ASP A 63 2.96 8.84 4.05
C ASP A 63 3.15 10.35 4.20
N ASN A 64 2.06 11.14 4.23
CA ASN A 64 2.14 12.60 4.24
C ASN A 64 1.95 13.21 5.64
N LEU A 65 1.08 12.60 6.46
CA LEU A 65 0.74 13.13 7.77
C LEU A 65 1.55 12.43 8.87
N VAL A 66 1.49 11.10 8.90
CA VAL A 66 2.04 10.33 10.02
C VAL A 66 3.56 10.13 9.90
N SER A 67 4.11 10.14 8.69
CA SER A 67 5.56 10.06 8.46
C SER A 67 6.36 11.20 9.10
N LYS A 68 5.72 12.33 9.44
CA LYS A 68 6.32 13.44 10.17
C LYS A 68 6.55 13.11 11.66
N PHE A 69 5.70 12.25 12.23
CA PHE A 69 5.73 11.87 13.64
C PHE A 69 6.26 10.44 13.86
N SER A 70 6.35 9.65 12.79
CA SER A 70 6.75 8.25 12.85
C SER A 70 8.25 8.08 13.12
N ASN A 71 8.56 7.24 14.12
CA ASN A 71 9.90 6.73 14.33
C ASN A 71 10.22 5.74 13.21
N LYS A 72 11.11 6.10 12.27
CA LYS A 72 11.52 5.30 11.08
C LYS A 72 12.27 3.98 11.42
N LYS A 73 11.86 3.31 12.48
CA LYS A 73 12.38 2.04 13.00
C LYS A 73 11.86 0.89 12.15
N LYS A 74 12.72 -0.11 11.92
CA LYS A 74 12.37 -1.31 11.16
C LYS A 74 11.17 -2.03 11.81
N VAL A 75 10.24 -2.49 10.98
CA VAL A 75 9.07 -3.26 11.42
C VAL A 75 9.53 -4.62 11.98
N PRO A 76 9.08 -5.04 13.17
CA PRO A 76 9.50 -6.29 13.79
C PRO A 76 9.08 -7.50 12.92
N PRO A 77 9.89 -8.58 12.92
CA PRO A 77 9.66 -9.74 12.05
C PRO A 77 8.33 -10.45 12.33
N PHE A 78 7.87 -10.43 13.59
CA PHE A 78 6.57 -11.00 13.97
C PHE A 78 5.40 -10.41 13.17
N LEU A 79 5.37 -9.08 12.98
CA LEU A 79 4.30 -8.40 12.23
C LEU A 79 4.34 -8.67 10.72
N LYS A 80 5.49 -9.16 10.21
CA LYS A 80 5.65 -9.57 8.81
C LYS A 80 5.33 -11.04 8.60
N SER A 81 5.29 -11.84 9.66
CA SER A 81 5.05 -13.28 9.59
C SER A 81 3.76 -13.61 8.85
N LEU A 82 3.82 -14.65 8.02
CA LEU A 82 2.67 -15.15 7.28
C LEU A 82 1.56 -15.61 8.23
N TYR A 83 1.92 -16.23 9.37
CA TYR A 83 0.96 -16.68 10.37
C TYR A 83 0.16 -15.51 10.97
N PHE A 84 0.85 -14.47 11.42
CA PHE A 84 0.20 -13.27 11.96
C PHE A 84 -0.69 -12.58 10.92
N ARG A 85 -0.22 -12.51 9.67
CA ARG A 85 -0.98 -11.94 8.56
C ARG A 85 -2.26 -12.71 8.26
N ILE A 86 -2.19 -14.04 8.21
CA ILE A 86 -3.37 -14.90 7.99
C ILE A 86 -4.33 -14.77 9.16
N LEU A 87 -3.83 -14.83 10.40
CA LEU A 87 -4.63 -14.68 11.61
C LEU A 87 -5.42 -13.37 11.61
N VAL A 88 -4.76 -12.23 11.40
CA VAL A 88 -5.44 -10.92 11.38
C VAL A 88 -6.42 -10.82 10.21
N THR A 89 -6.06 -11.36 9.05
CA THR A 89 -6.94 -11.34 7.87
C THR A 89 -8.21 -12.14 8.11
N VAL A 90 -8.10 -13.36 8.64
CA VAL A 90 -9.25 -14.21 8.97
C VAL A 90 -10.13 -13.54 10.01
N ILE A 91 -9.57 -13.07 11.13
CA ILE A 91 -10.33 -12.40 12.19
C ILE A 91 -11.10 -11.19 11.64
N MET A 92 -10.43 -10.33 10.89
CA MET A 92 -11.06 -9.11 10.35
C MET A 92 -12.15 -9.43 9.33
N LEU A 93 -11.94 -10.43 8.47
CA LEU A 93 -12.96 -10.86 7.52
C LEU A 93 -14.15 -11.48 8.23
N THR A 94 -13.95 -12.29 9.28
CA THR A 94 -15.03 -12.86 10.08
C THR A 94 -15.86 -11.78 10.77
N VAL A 95 -15.22 -10.77 11.38
CA VAL A 95 -15.94 -9.64 11.99
C VAL A 95 -16.71 -8.83 10.95
N PHE A 96 -16.14 -8.64 9.76
CA PHE A 96 -16.81 -7.96 8.66
C PHE A 96 -18.03 -8.75 8.16
N THR A 97 -17.88 -10.04 7.84
CA THR A 97 -18.96 -10.86 7.30
C THR A 97 -20.09 -11.05 8.30
N THR A 98 -19.78 -11.34 9.56
CA THR A 98 -20.78 -11.46 10.63
C THR A 98 -21.52 -10.14 10.87
N GLY A 99 -20.82 -9.01 10.83
CA GLY A 99 -21.42 -7.68 10.92
C GLY A 99 -22.37 -7.38 9.76
N MET A 100 -21.99 -7.73 8.53
CA MET A 100 -22.81 -7.54 7.34
C MET A 100 -24.05 -8.43 7.34
N VAL A 101 -23.91 -9.71 7.71
CA VAL A 101 -25.04 -10.66 7.78
C VAL A 101 -26.03 -10.26 8.88
N LYS A 102 -25.54 -9.82 10.05
CA LYS A 102 -26.42 -9.40 11.16
C LYS A 102 -27.24 -8.14 10.84
N ASN A 103 -26.70 -7.26 10.00
CA ASN A 103 -27.37 -6.02 9.59
C ASN A 103 -27.98 -6.13 8.18
N TRP A 104 -28.25 -7.35 7.70
CA TRP A 104 -28.83 -7.56 6.37
C TRP A 104 -30.18 -6.83 6.24
N GLY A 105 -30.33 -6.03 5.19
CA GLY A 105 -31.52 -5.18 4.98
C GLY A 105 -31.48 -3.81 5.67
N ASN A 106 -30.53 -3.54 6.58
CA ASN A 106 -30.37 -2.23 7.21
C ASN A 106 -29.14 -1.49 6.68
N LEU A 107 -29.37 -0.53 5.77
CA LEU A 107 -28.32 0.30 5.14
C LEU A 107 -27.48 1.08 6.17
N TYR A 108 -28.08 1.52 7.27
CA TYR A 108 -27.39 2.23 8.33
C TYR A 108 -26.47 1.30 9.14
N GLY A 109 -26.96 0.10 9.49
CA GLY A 109 -26.18 -0.92 10.19
C GLY A 109 -24.98 -1.42 9.37
N MET A 110 -25.16 -1.64 8.06
CA MET A 110 -24.05 -2.00 7.16
C MET A 110 -22.98 -0.91 7.09
N GLY A 111 -23.41 0.35 6.93
CA GLY A 111 -22.52 1.50 6.93
C GLY A 111 -21.73 1.63 8.23
N PHE A 112 -22.37 1.40 9.38
CA PHE A 112 -21.73 1.43 10.70
C PHE A 112 -20.63 0.36 10.85
N VAL A 113 -20.87 -0.87 10.36
CA VAL A 113 -19.85 -1.94 10.40
C VAL A 113 -18.60 -1.54 9.62
N ILE A 114 -18.76 -1.02 8.40
CA ILE A 114 -17.64 -0.56 7.56
C ILE A 114 -16.91 0.60 8.24
N TYR A 115 -17.66 1.59 8.73
CA TYR A 115 -17.11 2.76 9.40
C TYR A 115 -16.30 2.37 10.65
N ARG A 116 -16.88 1.56 11.54
CA ARG A 116 -16.22 1.04 12.75
C ARG A 116 -14.92 0.33 12.41
N LEU A 117 -14.92 -0.55 11.41
CA LEU A 117 -13.71 -1.25 10.99
C LEU A 117 -12.65 -0.26 10.47
N ILE A 118 -13.03 0.73 9.68
CA ILE A 118 -12.09 1.74 9.16
C ILE A 118 -11.50 2.57 10.31
N VAL A 119 -12.32 3.04 11.26
CA VAL A 119 -11.87 3.83 12.41
C VAL A 119 -10.92 3.02 13.29
N VAL A 120 -11.34 1.84 13.76
CA VAL A 120 -10.53 1.00 14.66
C VAL A 120 -9.19 0.65 14.02
N THR A 121 -9.19 0.28 12.74
CA THR A 121 -7.96 -0.07 12.02
C THR A 121 -7.06 1.12 11.74
N THR A 122 -7.62 2.31 11.60
CA THR A 122 -6.86 3.55 11.45
C THR A 122 -6.22 3.96 12.77
N ILE A 123 -6.93 3.82 13.90
CA ILE A 123 -6.38 4.05 15.24
C ILE A 123 -5.23 3.08 15.52
N ILE A 124 -5.42 1.78 15.28
CA ILE A 124 -4.35 0.77 15.48
C ILE A 124 -3.16 1.09 14.57
N GLY A 125 -3.40 1.43 13.31
CA GLY A 125 -2.33 1.77 12.38
C GLY A 125 -1.58 3.06 12.76
N LEU A 126 -2.27 4.06 13.32
CA LEU A 126 -1.65 5.25 13.88
C LEU A 126 -0.74 4.92 15.05
N VAL A 127 -1.23 4.14 16.02
CA VAL A 127 -0.42 3.70 17.18
C VAL A 127 0.83 2.97 16.69
N LEU A 128 0.68 1.97 15.82
CA LEU A 128 1.82 1.23 15.28
C LEU A 128 2.79 2.10 14.48
N SER A 129 2.29 3.11 13.78
CA SER A 129 3.11 4.06 13.03
C SER A 129 3.92 5.00 13.93
N LEU A 130 3.53 5.21 15.18
CA LEU A 130 4.31 6.01 16.14
C LEU A 130 5.49 5.21 16.71
N PHE A 131 5.27 3.91 16.97
CA PHE A 131 6.29 3.01 17.51
C PHE A 131 7.28 2.50 16.44
N TYR A 132 6.78 2.22 15.24
CA TYR A 132 7.53 1.65 14.11
C TYR A 132 7.41 2.55 12.87
N ASN A 133 7.65 2.02 11.67
CA ASN A 133 7.51 2.76 10.41
C ASN A 133 6.07 3.23 10.09
N GLU A 134 5.99 4.25 9.23
CA GLU A 134 4.73 4.85 8.81
C GLU A 134 3.77 3.86 8.13
N ARG A 135 4.33 2.82 7.50
CA ARG A 135 3.58 1.81 6.73
C ARG A 135 3.45 0.47 7.44
N THR A 136 3.61 0.43 8.77
CA THR A 136 3.56 -0.83 9.53
C THR A 136 2.26 -1.59 9.32
N TRP A 137 1.10 -0.90 9.37
CA TRP A 137 -0.23 -1.48 9.09
C TRP A 137 -0.34 -2.15 7.72
N CYS A 138 0.34 -1.63 6.70
CA CYS A 138 0.27 -2.18 5.34
C CYS A 138 0.88 -3.58 5.21
N ASN A 139 1.71 -4.04 6.16
CA ASN A 139 2.32 -5.38 6.14
C ASN A 139 1.31 -6.49 6.40
N PHE A 140 0.29 -6.24 7.22
CA PHE A 140 -0.71 -7.24 7.62
C PHE A 140 -2.16 -6.80 7.32
N CYS A 141 -2.33 -5.69 6.60
CA CYS A 141 -3.65 -5.22 6.16
C CYS A 141 -4.38 -6.31 5.34
N PRO A 142 -5.64 -6.67 5.68
CA PRO A 142 -6.36 -7.76 5.03
C PRO A 142 -6.51 -7.54 3.52
N MET A 143 -6.83 -6.32 3.09
CA MET A 143 -6.95 -5.96 1.67
C MET A 143 -5.62 -6.10 0.93
N GLY A 144 -4.51 -5.74 1.60
CA GLY A 144 -3.18 -5.96 1.06
C GLY A 144 -2.88 -7.45 0.95
N SER A 145 -3.14 -8.23 2.00
CA SER A 145 -2.92 -9.69 2.06
C SER A 145 -3.66 -10.42 0.94
N ILE A 146 -4.94 -10.11 0.76
CA ILE A 146 -5.78 -10.64 -0.32
C ILE A 146 -5.21 -10.23 -1.68
N ALA A 147 -4.84 -8.96 -1.87
CA ALA A 147 -4.23 -8.50 -3.12
C ALA A 147 -2.91 -9.23 -3.47
N ALA A 148 -2.05 -9.52 -2.48
CA ALA A 148 -0.86 -10.34 -2.71
C ALA A 148 -1.21 -11.77 -3.10
N LEU A 149 -2.18 -12.37 -2.41
CA LEU A 149 -2.62 -13.73 -2.66
C LEU A 149 -3.19 -13.86 -4.08
N VAL A 150 -4.12 -12.97 -4.45
CA VAL A 150 -4.72 -12.88 -5.79
C VAL A 150 -3.65 -12.68 -6.87
N SER A 151 -2.67 -11.81 -6.62
CA SER A 151 -1.56 -11.58 -7.54
C SER A 151 -0.62 -12.78 -7.68
N LYS A 152 -0.52 -13.65 -6.66
CA LYS A 152 0.30 -14.87 -6.69
C LYS A 152 -0.39 -15.99 -7.46
N PHE A 153 -1.72 -16.13 -7.32
CA PHE A 153 -2.50 -17.15 -8.03
C PHE A 153 -2.63 -16.87 -9.53
N LYS A 154 -2.57 -15.61 -9.97
CA LYS A 154 -2.59 -15.26 -11.39
C LYS A 154 -1.20 -15.46 -12.01
N ASN A 155 -1.01 -16.63 -12.65
CA ASN A 155 0.22 -17.09 -13.32
C ASN A 155 1.05 -16.02 -14.06
N LYS A 156 2.37 -16.00 -13.77
CA LYS A 156 3.61 -15.58 -14.48
C LYS A 156 3.63 -14.44 -15.53
N LYS A 157 2.53 -14.10 -16.23
CA LYS A 157 2.48 -13.05 -17.28
C LYS A 157 2.61 -11.59 -16.77
N ASN A 158 2.77 -11.38 -15.46
CA ASN A 158 2.94 -10.05 -14.86
C ASN A 158 4.36 -9.79 -14.33
N GLU A 159 5.33 -10.71 -14.52
CA GLU A 159 6.73 -10.46 -14.15
C GLU A 159 7.31 -9.20 -14.81
N ASP A 160 6.86 -8.88 -16.03
CA ASP A 160 7.30 -7.68 -16.77
C ASP A 160 6.76 -6.38 -16.20
N LYS A 161 5.80 -6.44 -15.26
CA LYS A 161 5.28 -5.25 -14.56
C LYS A 161 5.88 -5.10 -13.17
N LEU A 162 6.80 -5.97 -12.77
CA LEU A 162 7.52 -5.86 -11.52
C LEU A 162 8.73 -4.94 -11.67
N LEU A 163 9.22 -4.45 -10.54
CA LEU A 163 10.47 -3.71 -10.52
C LEU A 163 11.62 -4.69 -10.77
N LYS A 164 12.47 -4.41 -11.75
CA LYS A 164 13.69 -5.18 -12.08
C LYS A 164 14.92 -4.40 -11.60
N VAL A 165 15.96 -5.12 -11.20
CA VAL A 165 17.25 -4.55 -10.79
C VAL A 165 18.30 -4.91 -11.82
N ASN A 166 18.91 -3.90 -12.44
CA ASN A 166 19.94 -4.07 -13.46
C ASN A 166 21.30 -4.44 -12.83
N THR A 167 22.18 -5.03 -13.63
CA THR A 167 23.57 -5.40 -13.31
C THR A 167 24.41 -4.21 -12.84
N THR A 168 24.03 -3.00 -13.26
CA THR A 168 24.67 -1.74 -12.82
C THR A 168 24.50 -1.43 -11.33
N CYS A 169 23.73 -2.24 -10.59
CA CYS A 169 23.54 -2.11 -9.15
C CYS A 169 24.81 -2.46 -8.36
N VAL A 170 25.38 -1.44 -7.70
CA VAL A 170 26.56 -1.59 -6.82
C VAL A 170 26.24 -2.01 -5.38
N SER A 171 25.02 -2.51 -5.11
CA SER A 171 24.59 -2.94 -3.76
C SER A 171 24.77 -1.90 -2.63
N CYS A 172 24.61 -0.60 -2.92
CA CYS A 172 24.80 0.49 -1.95
C CYS A 172 23.81 0.54 -0.76
N LYS A 173 22.82 -0.38 -0.68
CA LYS A 173 21.78 -0.48 0.37
C LYS A 173 20.88 0.74 0.59
N ILE A 174 21.01 1.81 -0.20
CA ILE A 174 20.15 3.02 -0.13
C ILE A 174 18.68 2.65 -0.37
N CYS A 175 18.41 1.70 -1.27
CA CYS A 175 17.08 1.23 -1.59
C CYS A 175 16.38 0.51 -0.42
N GLU A 176 17.13 -0.27 0.37
CA GLU A 176 16.63 -0.96 1.57
C GLU A 176 16.25 0.08 2.65
N LYS A 177 17.14 1.04 2.92
CA LYS A 177 16.92 2.09 3.93
C LYS A 177 15.68 2.94 3.66
N ASN A 178 15.34 3.17 2.38
CA ASN A 178 14.17 3.96 1.98
C ASN A 178 12.92 3.12 1.69
N CYS A 179 12.98 1.78 1.84
CA CYS A 179 11.84 0.91 1.58
C CYS A 179 10.92 0.87 2.81
N PRO A 180 9.67 1.35 2.72
CA PRO A 180 8.74 1.37 3.86
C PRO A 180 8.33 -0.03 4.32
N MET A 181 8.43 -1.03 3.43
CA MET A 181 8.17 -2.44 3.73
C MET A 181 9.41 -3.16 4.27
N GLY A 182 10.58 -2.49 4.29
CA GLY A 182 11.85 -3.07 4.72
C GLY A 182 12.26 -4.29 3.89
N ILE A 183 12.09 -4.21 2.58
CA ILE A 183 12.60 -5.18 1.60
C ILE A 183 14.02 -4.75 1.22
N ALA A 184 14.87 -5.70 0.84
CA ALA A 184 16.22 -5.48 0.32
C ALA A 184 16.27 -5.62 -1.23
N PRO A 185 15.92 -4.57 -2.01
CA PRO A 185 16.00 -4.64 -3.48
C PRO A 185 17.37 -5.02 -4.04
N TYR A 186 18.46 -4.70 -3.34
CA TYR A 186 19.82 -4.93 -3.85
C TYR A 186 20.19 -6.42 -3.99
N GLU A 187 19.46 -7.32 -3.34
CA GLU A 187 19.69 -8.78 -3.41
C GLU A 187 19.11 -9.38 -4.71
N TYR A 188 18.14 -8.70 -5.32
CA TYR A 188 17.48 -9.13 -6.56
C TYR A 188 18.26 -8.73 -7.81
N LYS A 189 19.61 -8.74 -7.79
CA LYS A 189 20.42 -8.44 -8.98
C LYS A 189 20.00 -9.36 -10.14
N GLU A 190 19.81 -8.76 -11.31
CA GLU A 190 19.37 -9.44 -12.55
C GLU A 190 17.97 -10.06 -12.48
N ASN A 191 17.27 -9.91 -11.35
CA ASN A 191 15.99 -10.52 -11.10
C ASN A 191 14.89 -9.46 -10.90
N SER A 192 13.65 -9.90 -11.08
CA SER A 192 12.50 -9.10 -10.68
C SER A 192 12.35 -9.14 -9.16
N ILE A 193 11.95 -8.04 -8.54
CA ILE A 193 11.61 -7.98 -7.12
C ILE A 193 10.25 -8.65 -6.94
N SER A 194 10.25 -9.98 -6.89
CA SER A 194 9.08 -10.84 -6.70
C SER A 194 8.71 -11.05 -5.23
N HIS A 195 9.09 -10.11 -4.35
CA HIS A 195 8.75 -10.18 -2.94
C HIS A 195 7.24 -9.89 -2.73
N PRO A 196 6.49 -10.75 -2.00
CA PRO A 196 5.04 -10.59 -1.82
C PRO A 196 4.67 -9.27 -1.14
N ASP A 197 5.58 -8.67 -0.38
CA ASP A 197 5.38 -7.39 0.31
C ASP A 197 5.69 -6.15 -0.52
N CYS A 198 6.17 -6.30 -1.76
CA CYS A 198 6.42 -5.16 -2.62
C CYS A 198 5.12 -4.49 -3.05
N ILE A 199 4.86 -3.30 -2.52
CA ILE A 199 3.69 -2.47 -2.88
C ILE A 199 3.91 -1.58 -4.11
N GLN A 200 5.06 -1.72 -4.78
CA GLN A 200 5.39 -0.99 -6.01
C GLN A 200 5.21 0.55 -5.87
N CYS A 201 5.69 1.12 -4.76
CA CYS A 201 5.62 2.57 -4.50
C CYS A 201 6.69 3.40 -5.24
N SER A 202 7.65 2.73 -5.89
CA SER A 202 8.76 3.31 -6.66
C SER A 202 9.73 4.22 -5.88
N ARG A 203 9.67 4.26 -4.54
CA ARG A 203 10.64 5.01 -3.72
C ARG A 203 12.10 4.58 -3.97
N CYS A 204 12.32 3.28 -4.17
CA CYS A 204 13.63 2.73 -4.51
C CYS A 204 14.15 3.18 -5.88
N VAL A 205 13.27 3.41 -6.85
CA VAL A 205 13.62 3.96 -8.18
C VAL A 205 14.10 5.41 -8.03
N TYR A 206 13.33 6.24 -7.32
CA TYR A 206 13.64 7.67 -7.16
C TYR A 206 14.89 7.96 -6.32
N LYS A 207 15.22 7.10 -5.35
CA LYS A 207 16.38 7.28 -4.48
C LYS A 207 17.63 6.54 -4.97
N CYS A 208 17.55 5.78 -6.06
CA CYS A 208 18.71 5.08 -6.61
C CYS A 208 19.64 6.06 -7.34
N PRO A 209 20.89 6.26 -6.88
CA PRO A 209 21.81 7.19 -7.53
C PRO A 209 22.25 6.72 -8.92
N LYS A 210 22.35 5.40 -9.13
CA LYS A 210 22.73 4.77 -10.40
C LYS A 210 21.54 4.48 -11.33
N LYS A 211 20.31 4.84 -10.92
CA LYS A 211 19.07 4.55 -11.65
C LYS A 211 18.94 3.07 -12.11
N SER A 212 19.48 2.14 -11.33
CA SER A 212 19.54 0.70 -11.66
C SER A 212 18.25 -0.08 -11.38
N ILE A 213 17.17 0.59 -10.93
CA ILE A 213 15.89 -0.05 -10.58
C ILE A 213 14.78 0.59 -11.42
N GLY A 214 13.94 -0.21 -12.08
CA GLY A 214 12.88 0.29 -12.97
C GLY A 214 11.80 -0.76 -13.31
N TYR A 215 10.73 -0.35 -14.00
CA TYR A 215 9.62 -1.25 -14.42
C TYR A 215 9.85 -1.91 -15.78
N ASP A 216 10.98 -1.65 -16.46
CA ASP A 216 11.43 -2.30 -17.70
C ASP A 216 12.88 -1.86 -17.98
N ASN A 217 13.65 -2.65 -18.74
CA ASN A 217 15.04 -2.32 -19.11
C ASN A 217 15.14 -1.05 -19.98
N ASN A 218 14.05 -0.62 -20.62
CA ASN A 218 14.00 0.53 -21.53
C ASN A 218 13.32 1.79 -20.97
N ILE A 219 12.99 1.86 -19.67
CA ILE A 219 12.36 3.07 -19.07
C ILE A 219 13.38 3.92 -18.28
N ILE A 220 14.66 3.86 -18.66
CA ILE A 220 15.67 4.82 -18.16
C ILE A 220 15.60 6.13 -18.98
N THR A 221 15.18 6.09 -20.25
CA THR A 221 15.16 7.26 -21.15
C THR A 221 14.05 8.29 -20.90
N LYS A 222 13.00 7.99 -20.12
CA LYS A 222 11.90 8.95 -19.85
C LYS A 222 12.01 9.71 -18.54
N ILE A 223 12.98 9.40 -17.68
CA ILE A 223 13.19 10.13 -16.42
C ILE A 223 14.01 11.41 -16.66
N ASP A 224 14.83 11.45 -17.71
CA ASP A 224 15.74 12.58 -17.99
C ASP A 224 15.05 13.83 -18.57
N LYS A 225 13.81 13.75 -19.08
CA LYS A 225 13.09 14.94 -19.56
C LYS A 225 12.37 15.75 -18.45
N VAL A 226 12.30 15.26 -17.21
CA VAL A 226 11.58 15.97 -16.12
C VAL A 226 12.52 16.66 -15.14
N GLN A 227 13.81 16.31 -15.10
CA GLN A 227 14.79 17.06 -14.29
C GLN A 227 15.31 18.34 -14.98
N ASN A 228 15.16 18.46 -16.31
CA ASN A 228 15.48 19.68 -17.06
C ASN A 228 14.32 20.69 -17.17
N LEU A 229 13.26 20.54 -16.35
CA LEU A 229 12.15 21.50 -16.22
C LEU A 229 12.13 22.22 -14.86
N ASN A 230 13.17 22.01 -14.05
CA ASN A 230 13.43 22.77 -12.81
C ASN A 230 14.69 23.65 -12.97
N LYS A 231 14.89 24.19 -14.17
CA LYS A 231 15.62 25.45 -14.35
C LYS A 231 14.59 26.51 -14.72
#